data_AF-A0A6P4JKH4-F1
#
_entry.id   AF-A0A6P4JKH4-F1
#
_cell.length_a   1.000
_cell.length_b   1.000
_cell.length_c   1.000
_cell.angle_alpha   90.00
_cell.angle_beta   90.00
_cell.angle_gamma   90.00
#
_symmetry.space_group_name_H-M   'P 1'
#
loop_
_entity.id
_entity.type
_entity.pdbx_description
1 polymer ?
#
loop_
_entity_poly.entity_id
_entity_poly.type
_entity_poly.pdbx_seq_one_letter_code
_entity_poly.pdbx_strand_id
1 'polypeptide(L)'
;MIESKYIVLLISLTVIGGSQAASLPYRSPSYLYNPQFCMDTLTGHSLYVGEVFTRPGQCVRVQCLGTLQLWEDSCQVPNLKKGDCKPVPPKETGLDYPRCCPLYECKSYETHAGGTLEQTNTYNQYGSLLNTHLTEVIMISQRPLQAETPTAPVRKYQV
;
A
#
# COMPACT_ATOMS: atom_id res chain seq x y z
N MET A 1 62.65 94.12 -32.48
CA MET A 1 61.30 94.32 -33.06
C MET A 1 60.50 93.07 -32.79
N ILE A 2 59.48 93.22 -31.96
CA ILE A 2 58.56 92.17 -31.48
C ILE A 2 57.40 92.13 -32.47
N GLU A 3 57.09 90.95 -33.01
CA GLU A 3 55.80 90.70 -33.65
C GLU A 3 55.25 89.40 -33.06
N SER A 4 54.57 89.54 -31.93
CA SER A 4 53.65 88.53 -31.39
C SER A 4 52.40 88.53 -32.26
N LYS A 5 52.09 87.40 -32.89
CA LYS A 5 50.77 87.16 -33.50
C LYS A 5 50.15 85.92 -32.87
N TYR A 6 49.21 86.14 -31.94
CA TYR A 6 48.25 85.14 -31.48
C TYR A 6 46.88 85.50 -32.07
N ILE A 7 46.30 84.63 -32.89
CA ILE A 7 44.85 84.56 -33.16
C ILE A 7 44.42 83.08 -33.19
N VAL A 8 44.13 82.57 -31.99
CA VAL A 8 42.91 81.90 -31.51
C VAL A 8 41.85 81.40 -32.52
N LEU A 9 41.53 80.09 -32.39
CA LEU A 9 40.22 79.38 -32.43
C LEU A 9 39.66 78.69 -33.71
N LEU A 10 39.46 77.36 -33.56
CA LEU A 10 38.23 76.54 -33.80
C LEU A 10 38.35 75.33 -34.74
N ILE A 11 37.57 74.30 -34.38
CA ILE A 11 37.10 73.11 -35.14
C ILE A 11 38.11 71.93 -35.09
N SER A 12 37.85 70.75 -34.53
CA SER A 12 36.60 70.01 -34.31
C SER A 12 36.73 68.96 -33.19
N LEU A 13 35.85 69.05 -32.19
CA LEU A 13 35.54 67.97 -31.24
C LEU A 13 34.31 67.21 -31.75
N THR A 14 34.52 66.10 -32.45
CA THR A 14 33.47 65.09 -32.68
C THR A 14 34.07 63.70 -32.78
N VAL A 15 34.17 62.99 -31.64
CA VAL A 15 33.92 61.55 -31.62
C VAL A 15 32.93 61.27 -30.52
N ILE A 16 31.71 61.02 -30.99
CA ILE A 16 30.58 60.42 -30.31
C ILE A 16 31.02 59.11 -29.68
N GLY A 17 30.73 58.90 -28.40
CA GLY A 17 31.06 57.65 -27.73
C GLY A 17 30.60 57.61 -26.29
N GLY A 18 29.34 58.00 -26.05
CA GLY A 18 28.67 57.70 -24.78
C GLY A 18 28.50 56.20 -24.62
N SER A 19 29.54 55.51 -24.17
CA SER A 19 29.45 54.13 -23.71
C SER A 19 28.99 54.13 -22.26
N GLN A 20 27.74 54.55 -22.04
CA GLN A 20 26.99 54.01 -20.92
C GLN A 20 26.66 52.56 -21.32
N ALA A 21 27.65 51.68 -21.21
CA ALA A 21 27.38 50.26 -21.18
C ALA A 21 26.55 50.07 -19.92
N ALA A 22 25.23 50.05 -20.12
CA ALA A 22 24.26 49.63 -19.15
C ALA A 22 24.83 48.38 -18.48
N SER A 23 25.16 48.52 -17.19
CA SER A 23 25.39 47.37 -16.34
C SER A 23 24.14 46.51 -16.49
N LEU A 24 24.29 45.41 -17.24
CA LEU A 24 23.29 44.35 -17.30
C LEU A 24 22.87 44.11 -15.85
N PRO A 25 21.58 44.22 -15.49
CA PRO A 25 21.16 43.76 -14.19
C PRO A 25 21.55 42.29 -14.18
N TYR A 26 22.44 41.93 -13.26
CA TYR A 26 22.80 40.56 -12.94
C TYR A 26 21.49 39.82 -12.71
N ARG A 27 21.01 39.14 -13.75
CA ARG A 27 19.74 38.43 -13.75
C ARG A 27 20.03 37.10 -13.07
N SER A 28 20.14 37.12 -11.75
CA SER A 28 19.90 35.92 -10.97
C SER A 28 18.42 35.58 -11.12
N PRO A 29 18.14 34.43 -11.72
CA PRO A 29 17.41 33.46 -10.96
C PRO A 29 18.34 32.27 -10.89
N SER A 30 19.07 32.18 -9.79
CA SER A 30 19.23 30.88 -9.17
C SER A 30 17.81 30.35 -8.93
N TYR A 31 17.24 29.68 -9.93
CA TYR A 31 16.30 28.60 -9.67
C TYR A 31 17.13 27.54 -8.93
N LEU A 32 17.41 27.83 -7.67
CA LEU A 32 17.87 26.83 -6.72
C LEU A 32 16.67 25.92 -6.60
N TYR A 33 16.66 24.87 -7.42
CA TYR A 33 15.77 23.75 -7.22
C TYR A 33 16.14 23.17 -5.86
N ASN A 34 15.45 23.63 -4.82
CA ASN A 34 15.53 23.00 -3.53
C ASN A 34 14.62 21.77 -3.64
N PRO A 35 15.17 20.54 -3.75
CA PRO A 35 14.34 19.37 -3.82
C PRO A 35 13.45 19.35 -2.59
N GLN A 36 12.15 19.38 -2.82
CA GLN A 36 11.17 19.27 -1.76
C GLN A 36 11.06 17.79 -1.39
N PHE A 37 11.60 17.43 -0.24
CA PHE A 37 11.55 16.08 0.30
C PHE A 37 10.89 16.06 1.67
N CYS A 38 10.27 14.93 1.99
CA CYS A 38 9.86 14.57 3.32
C CYS A 38 10.86 13.56 3.89
N MET A 39 11.06 13.58 5.21
CA MET A 39 11.92 12.62 5.89
C MET A 39 11.08 11.80 6.88
N ASP A 40 10.99 10.49 6.66
CA ASP A 40 10.39 9.58 7.64
C ASP A 40 11.36 9.40 8.81
N THR A 41 11.06 10.03 9.95
CA THR A 41 11.91 9.97 11.14
C THR A 41 11.98 8.58 11.77
N LEU A 42 11.03 7.70 11.46
CA LEU A 42 11.01 6.33 12.01
C LEU A 42 11.97 5.39 11.29
N THR A 43 12.17 5.58 9.98
CA THR A 43 13.06 4.73 9.17
C THR A 43 14.32 5.44 8.70
N GLY A 44 14.36 6.77 8.79
CA GLY A 44 15.42 7.58 8.20
C GLY A 44 15.32 7.68 6.68
N HIS A 45 14.16 7.39 6.09
CA HIS A 45 13.98 7.37 4.65
C HIS A 45 13.56 8.74 4.12
N SER A 46 14.28 9.25 3.11
CA SER A 46 13.95 10.50 2.42
C SER A 46 13.08 10.21 1.20
N LEU A 47 11.99 10.96 1.04
CA LEU A 47 11.00 10.80 -0.04
C LEU A 47 10.85 12.10 -0.78
N TYR A 48 10.94 12.07 -2.11
CA TYR A 48 10.51 13.20 -2.92
C TYR A 48 8.99 13.36 -2.84
N VAL A 49 8.50 14.58 -3.03
CA VAL A 49 7.06 14.85 -3.15
C VAL A 49 6.43 13.93 -4.21
N GLY A 50 5.37 13.23 -3.82
CA GLY A 50 4.66 12.25 -4.66
C GLY A 50 5.16 10.81 -4.49
N GLU A 51 6.35 10.60 -3.93
CA GLU A 51 6.85 9.25 -3.66
C GLU A 51 6.09 8.57 -2.54
N VAL A 52 6.02 7.24 -2.67
CA VAL A 52 5.32 6.35 -1.77
C VAL A 52 6.23 5.16 -1.48
N PHE A 53 6.25 4.71 -0.23
CA PHE A 53 6.88 3.45 0.12
C PHE A 53 6.09 2.72 1.21
N THR A 54 6.34 1.42 1.33
CA THR A 54 5.83 0.60 2.43
C THR A 54 6.86 0.57 3.55
N ARG A 55 6.48 0.99 4.76
CA ARG A 55 7.37 0.96 5.92
C ARG A 55 7.69 -0.51 6.30
N PRO A 56 8.98 -0.91 6.32
CA PRO A 56 9.36 -2.27 6.65
C PRO A 56 8.87 -2.69 8.04
N GLY A 57 8.31 -3.90 8.13
CA GLY A 57 7.85 -4.48 9.41
C GLY A 57 6.55 -3.91 9.97
N GLN A 58 5.99 -2.83 9.40
CA GLN A 58 4.75 -2.22 9.89
C GLN A 58 3.59 -2.34 8.89
N CYS A 59 3.86 -2.64 7.63
CA CYS A 59 2.87 -2.63 6.55
C CYS A 59 2.05 -1.32 6.53
N VAL A 60 2.74 -0.20 6.63
CA VAL A 60 2.16 1.14 6.54
C VAL A 60 2.60 1.75 5.23
N ARG A 61 1.65 2.27 4.46
CA ARG A 61 1.95 3.08 3.29
C ARG A 61 2.25 4.49 3.74
N VAL A 62 3.43 4.98 3.39
CA VAL A 62 3.86 6.35 3.68
C VAL A 62 4.02 7.10 2.36
N GLN A 63 3.49 8.32 2.28
CA GLN A 63 3.55 9.17 1.10
C GLN A 63 3.99 10.59 1.47
N CYS A 64 4.92 11.16 0.70
CA CYS A 64 5.24 12.59 0.81
C CYS A 64 4.24 13.42 0.00
N LEU A 65 3.43 14.23 0.67
CA LEU A 65 2.45 15.11 0.03
C LEU A 65 3.12 16.41 -0.44
N GLY A 66 2.47 17.12 -1.37
CA GLY A 66 2.95 18.43 -1.86
C GLY A 66 3.01 19.53 -0.78
N THR A 67 2.39 19.30 0.38
CA THR A 67 2.48 20.17 1.57
C THR A 67 3.73 19.92 2.41
N LEU A 68 4.66 19.05 1.97
CA LEU A 68 5.84 18.61 2.72
C LEU A 68 5.50 17.88 4.02
N GLN A 69 4.32 17.27 4.06
CA GLN A 69 3.86 16.44 5.16
C GLN A 69 3.86 14.98 4.72
N LEU A 70 4.20 14.10 5.66
CA LEU A 70 4.00 12.67 5.47
C LEU A 70 2.55 12.32 5.74
N TRP A 71 1.96 11.56 4.83
CA TRP A 71 0.69 10.89 5.01
C TRP A 71 0.94 9.40 5.20
N GLU A 72 0.26 8.81 6.18
CA GLU A 72 0.38 7.39 6.52
C GLU A 72 -0.98 6.71 6.43
N ASP A 73 -0.99 5.50 5.88
CA ASP A 73 -2.15 4.63 5.82
C ASP A 73 -1.79 3.22 6.27
N SER A 74 -2.60 2.71 7.20
CA SER A 74 -2.35 1.45 7.90
C SER A 74 -3.44 0.45 7.57
N CYS A 75 -3.10 -0.83 7.66
CA CYS A 75 -4.08 -1.90 7.47
C CYS A 75 -5.28 -1.72 8.40
N GLN A 76 -6.47 -1.65 7.82
CA GLN A 76 -7.70 -1.53 8.60
C GLN A 76 -8.13 -2.88 9.14
N VAL A 77 -8.75 -2.85 10.32
CA VAL A 77 -9.42 -4.01 10.89
C VAL A 77 -10.90 -3.96 10.48
N PRO A 78 -11.38 -4.85 9.60
CA PRO A 78 -12.75 -4.82 9.13
C PRO A 78 -13.71 -5.20 10.25
N ASN A 79 -14.86 -4.54 10.29
CA ASN A 79 -15.93 -4.84 11.25
C ASN A 79 -16.75 -6.04 10.77
N LEU A 80 -16.22 -7.25 10.99
CA LEU A 80 -16.86 -8.52 10.64
C LEU A 80 -17.75 -8.97 11.80
N LYS A 81 -19.07 -9.03 11.59
CA LYS A 81 -20.06 -9.36 12.63
C LYS A 81 -20.43 -10.84 12.72
N LYS A 82 -20.00 -11.66 11.75
CA LYS A 82 -20.43 -13.06 11.60
C LYS A 82 -19.26 -14.01 11.77
N GLY A 83 -19.45 -15.00 12.64
CA GLY A 83 -18.45 -16.03 12.92
C GLY A 83 -17.37 -15.58 13.89
N ASP A 84 -16.49 -16.53 14.24
CA ASP A 84 -15.29 -16.29 15.02
C ASP A 84 -14.14 -15.92 14.07
N CYS A 85 -13.75 -14.65 14.08
CA CYS A 85 -12.82 -14.06 13.12
C CYS A 85 -11.43 -13.86 13.72
N LYS A 86 -10.41 -14.36 13.03
CA LYS A 86 -9.00 -14.19 13.40
C LYS A 86 -8.18 -13.57 12.25
N PRO A 87 -7.22 -12.69 12.55
CA PRO A 87 -6.28 -12.20 11.55
C PRO A 87 -5.33 -13.32 11.13
N VAL A 88 -5.00 -13.36 9.84
CA VAL A 88 -4.06 -14.29 9.22
C VAL A 88 -3.02 -13.47 8.47
N PRO A 89 -1.73 -13.53 8.86
CA PRO A 89 -0.70 -12.78 8.18
C PRO A 89 -0.48 -13.29 6.75
N PRO A 90 0.03 -12.45 5.84
CA PRO A 90 0.41 -12.89 4.50
C PRO A 90 1.42 -14.03 4.55
N LYS A 91 1.32 -14.97 3.61
CA LYS A 91 2.28 -16.09 3.49
C LYS A 91 3.65 -15.63 3.00
N GLU A 92 3.69 -14.59 2.18
CA GLU A 92 4.92 -14.03 1.60
C GLU A 92 5.38 -12.83 2.41
N THR A 93 6.69 -12.74 2.62
CA THR A 93 7.35 -11.60 3.27
C THR A 93 7.79 -10.57 2.23
N GLY A 94 7.92 -9.30 2.63
CA GLY A 94 8.41 -8.24 1.73
C GLY A 94 7.36 -7.74 0.72
N LEU A 95 6.09 -8.03 0.97
CA LEU A 95 4.99 -7.46 0.19
C LEU A 95 4.83 -5.97 0.50
N ASP A 96 4.51 -5.20 -0.53
CA ASP A 96 4.11 -3.80 -0.38
C ASP A 96 2.67 -3.65 0.11
N TYR A 97 2.37 -2.53 0.73
CA TYR A 97 1.00 -2.14 1.04
C TYR A 97 0.18 -2.02 -0.26
N PRO A 98 -1.06 -2.52 -0.31
CA PRO A 98 -1.84 -3.14 0.77
C PRO A 98 -1.66 -4.67 0.90
N ARG A 99 -0.80 -5.30 0.11
CA ARG A 99 -0.65 -6.76 0.07
C ARG A 99 -0.01 -7.36 1.31
N CYS A 100 0.78 -6.58 2.06
CA CYS A 100 1.32 -7.01 3.35
C CYS A 100 0.29 -7.00 4.49
N CYS A 101 -0.94 -6.55 4.25
CA CYS A 101 -1.96 -6.49 5.29
C CYS A 101 -2.55 -7.87 5.60
N PRO A 102 -2.95 -8.12 6.86
CA PRO A 102 -3.53 -9.39 7.23
C PRO A 102 -4.88 -9.61 6.53
N LEU A 103 -5.13 -10.86 6.18
CA LEU A 103 -6.47 -11.32 5.84
C LEU A 103 -7.21 -11.72 7.12
N TYR A 104 -8.52 -11.90 7.04
CA TYR A 104 -9.35 -12.26 8.20
C TYR A 104 -10.11 -13.54 7.89
N GLU A 105 -9.83 -14.61 8.62
CA GLU A 105 -10.56 -15.86 8.53
C GLU A 105 -11.63 -15.94 9.60
N CYS A 106 -12.89 -16.06 9.18
CA CYS A 106 -14.04 -16.20 10.06
C CYS A 106 -14.65 -17.59 9.94
N LYS A 107 -14.83 -18.25 11.09
CA LYS A 107 -15.49 -19.57 11.16
C LYS A 107 -16.91 -19.45 11.69
N SER A 108 -17.85 -20.09 11.02
CA SER A 108 -19.22 -20.25 11.49
C SER A 108 -19.65 -21.71 11.43
N TYR A 109 -20.51 -22.11 12.36
CA TYR A 109 -20.99 -23.48 12.47
C TYR A 109 -22.52 -23.50 12.36
N GLU A 110 -23.03 -24.38 11.50
CA GLU A 110 -24.46 -24.64 11.36
C GLU A 110 -24.73 -26.11 11.68
N THR A 111 -25.54 -26.37 12.69
CA THR A 111 -25.88 -27.75 13.10
C THR A 111 -27.22 -28.14 12.50
N HIS A 112 -27.26 -29.27 11.81
CA HIS A 112 -28.47 -29.87 11.23
C HIS A 112 -28.69 -31.29 11.78
N ALA A 113 -29.86 -31.87 11.53
CA ALA A 113 -30.23 -33.19 12.04
C ALA A 113 -29.27 -34.33 11.60
N GLY A 114 -28.53 -34.15 10.50
CA GLY A 114 -27.59 -35.13 9.95
C GLY A 114 -26.11 -34.86 10.25
N GLY A 115 -25.75 -33.73 10.87
CA GLY A 115 -24.35 -33.34 11.02
C GLY A 115 -24.13 -31.87 11.37
N THR A 116 -22.86 -31.47 11.45
CA THR A 116 -22.44 -30.07 11.65
C THR A 116 -21.68 -29.59 10.43
N LEU A 117 -22.06 -28.44 9.90
CA LEU A 117 -21.40 -27.77 8.79
C LEU A 117 -20.54 -26.63 9.33
N GLU A 118 -19.24 -26.69 9.07
CA GLU A 118 -18.27 -25.62 9.35
C GLU A 118 -18.02 -24.82 8.07
N GLN A 119 -18.30 -23.52 8.11
CA GLN A 119 -17.98 -22.58 7.05
C GLN A 119 -16.82 -21.69 7.48
N THR A 120 -15.77 -21.62 6.67
CA THR A 120 -14.63 -20.71 6.84
C THR A 120 -14.62 -19.70 5.71
N ASN A 121 -14.81 -18.42 6.03
CA ASN A 121 -14.77 -17.31 5.09
C ASN A 121 -13.50 -16.50 5.28
N THR A 122 -12.81 -16.14 4.20
CA THR A 122 -11.63 -15.27 4.24
C THR A 122 -11.98 -13.90 3.67
N TYR A 123 -11.69 -12.84 4.41
CA TYR A 123 -11.94 -11.45 4.05
C TYR A 123 -10.64 -10.66 3.92
N ASN A 124 -10.66 -9.61 3.11
CA ASN A 124 -9.59 -8.61 3.08
C ASN A 124 -9.78 -7.54 4.17
N GLN A 125 -8.82 -6.63 4.29
CA GLN A 125 -8.84 -5.50 5.22
C GLN A 125 -10.03 -4.52 5.07
N TYR A 126 -10.70 -4.54 3.91
CA TYR A 126 -11.89 -3.72 3.63
C TYR A 126 -13.19 -4.48 3.93
N GLY A 127 -13.11 -5.72 4.41
CA GLY A 127 -14.27 -6.58 4.69
C GLY A 127 -14.87 -7.24 3.44
N SER A 128 -14.18 -7.20 2.29
CA SER A 128 -14.61 -7.92 1.09
C SER A 128 -14.27 -9.40 1.20
N LEU A 129 -15.22 -10.27 0.87
CA LEU A 129 -15.04 -11.72 0.85
C LEU A 129 -14.11 -12.11 -0.31
N LEU A 130 -13.05 -12.85 0.00
CA LEU A 130 -12.07 -13.35 -0.98
C LEU A 130 -12.27 -14.84 -1.26
N ASN A 131 -12.56 -15.62 -0.22
CA ASN A 131 -12.67 -17.07 -0.34
C ASN A 131 -13.68 -17.63 0.68
N THR A 132 -14.28 -18.76 0.34
CA THR A 132 -15.21 -19.51 1.20
C THR A 132 -14.89 -20.99 1.11
N HIS A 133 -14.72 -21.63 2.26
CA HIS A 133 -14.51 -23.07 2.39
C HIS A 133 -15.59 -23.68 3.26
N LEU A 134 -16.20 -24.78 2.81
CA LEU A 134 -17.29 -25.48 3.51
C LEU A 134 -16.82 -26.90 3.85
N THR A 135 -16.98 -27.29 5.11
CA THR A 135 -16.63 -28.62 5.62
C THR A 135 -17.85 -29.20 6.32
N GLU A 136 -18.37 -30.33 5.85
CA GLU A 136 -19.50 -31.03 6.48
C GLU A 136 -19.00 -32.22 7.30
N VAL A 137 -19.41 -32.29 8.57
CA VAL A 137 -19.15 -33.42 9.47
C VAL A 137 -20.46 -34.17 9.68
N ILE A 138 -20.60 -35.32 9.00
CA ILE A 138 -21.80 -36.17 9.06
C ILE A 138 -21.72 -37.09 10.29
N MET A 139 -22.76 -37.09 11.12
CA MET A 139 -22.86 -37.98 12.28
C MET A 139 -23.48 -39.32 11.84
N ILE A 140 -22.65 -40.35 11.63
CA ILE A 140 -23.16 -41.70 11.36
C ILE A 140 -23.63 -42.30 12.69
N SER A 141 -24.95 -42.29 12.94
CA SER A 141 -25.51 -43.06 14.04
C SER A 141 -25.34 -44.55 13.75
N GLN A 142 -24.46 -45.24 14.48
CA GLN A 142 -24.45 -46.70 14.48
C GLN A 142 -25.76 -47.19 15.11
N ARG A 143 -26.77 -47.46 14.28
CA ARG A 143 -27.87 -48.32 14.71
C ARG A 143 -27.26 -49.70 14.99
N PRO A 144 -27.51 -50.33 16.16
CA PRO A 144 -27.14 -51.73 16.31
C PRO A 144 -27.89 -52.50 15.21
N LEU A 145 -27.16 -53.17 14.33
CA LEU A 145 -27.74 -54.19 13.46
C LEU A 145 -28.35 -55.25 14.36
N GLN A 146 -29.66 -55.21 14.52
CA GLN A 146 -30.41 -56.31 15.07
C GLN A 146 -30.27 -57.45 14.05
N ALA A 147 -29.42 -58.42 14.38
CA ALA A 147 -29.20 -59.60 13.56
C ALA A 147 -30.52 -60.37 13.43
N GLU A 148 -31.23 -60.16 12.32
CA GLU A 148 -32.33 -61.03 11.92
C GLU A 148 -31.73 -62.35 11.43
N THR A 149 -31.69 -63.31 12.34
CA THR A 149 -31.33 -64.71 12.05
C THR A 149 -32.25 -65.23 10.93
N PRO A 150 -31.74 -65.63 9.75
CA PRO A 150 -32.56 -66.23 8.73
C PRO A 150 -32.90 -67.67 9.16
N THR A 151 -34.13 -67.89 9.59
CA THR A 151 -34.65 -69.24 9.85
C THR A 151 -35.02 -69.88 8.51
N ALA A 152 -34.04 -70.38 7.78
CA ALA A 152 -34.28 -71.22 6.60
C ALA A 152 -34.15 -72.70 7.01
N PRO A 153 -35.15 -73.56 6.69
CA PRO A 153 -35.09 -74.98 7.06
C PRO A 153 -34.09 -75.73 6.18
N VAL A 154 -33.01 -76.20 6.79
CA VAL A 154 -32.01 -77.07 6.14
C VAL A 154 -32.59 -78.49 6.01
N ARG A 155 -32.91 -78.92 4.79
CA ARG A 155 -33.13 -80.34 4.49
C ARG A 155 -31.78 -81.06 4.45
N LYS A 156 -31.57 -81.99 5.38
CA LYS A 156 -30.43 -82.91 5.37
C LYS A 156 -30.78 -84.14 4.53
N TYR A 157 -29.90 -84.52 3.61
CA TYR A 157 -29.89 -85.85 2.99
C TYR A 157 -28.75 -86.64 3.64
N GLN A 158 -28.99 -87.90 3.97
CA GLN A 158 -27.96 -88.85 4.39
C GLN A 158 -27.43 -89.59 3.16
N VAL A 159 -26.11 -89.76 3.11
CA VAL A 159 -25.40 -90.66 2.18
C VAL A 159 -25.20 -91.99 2.90
#